data_AF-A0A7W6ZZN0-F1
#
_entry.id   AF-A0A7W6ZZN0-F1
#
_cell.length_a   1.000
_cell.length_b   1.000
_cell.length_c   1.000
_cell.angle_alpha   90.00
_cell.angle_beta   90.00
_cell.angle_gamma   90.00
#
_symmetry.space_group_name_H-M   'P 1'
#
loop_
_entity.id
_entity.type
_entity.pdbx_description
1 polymer ?
#
loop_
_entity_poly.entity_id
_entity_poly.type
_entity_poly.pdbx_seq_one_letter_code
_entity_poly.pdbx_strand_id
1 'polypeptide(L)'
;MQLNRSLHYVGLLAVGAVMMATPALASSGGSLPWEGPLQQIQESITGPVAGAIALAAVAIAGGMLIFGGELNDFARRLVYVVLVAGILLGATNIVGLFGATGASIGVYDERATSTDQIGEGEGAHG
;
A
#
# COMPACT_ATOMS: atom_id res chain seq x y z
N MET A 1 31.94 -16.45 11.96
CA MET A 1 31.77 -15.08 12.53
C MET A 1 31.62 -13.97 11.47
N GLN A 2 31.91 -14.19 10.18
CA GLN A 2 31.86 -13.14 9.14
C GLN A 2 30.43 -12.81 8.64
N LEU A 3 29.46 -13.73 8.81
CA LEU A 3 28.09 -13.58 8.32
C LEU A 3 27.29 -12.50 9.07
N ASN A 4 27.42 -12.42 10.41
CA ASN A 4 26.78 -11.36 11.19
C ASN A 4 27.29 -9.98 10.78
N ARG A 5 28.57 -9.84 10.42
CA ARG A 5 29.14 -8.54 10.05
C ARG A 5 28.56 -8.03 8.74
N SER A 6 28.34 -8.91 7.76
CA SER A 6 27.68 -8.57 6.48
C SER A 6 26.21 -8.15 6.67
N LEU A 7 25.47 -8.83 7.55
CA LEU A 7 24.10 -8.45 7.93
C LEU A 7 24.02 -7.03 8.52
N HIS A 8 24.98 -6.65 9.37
CA HIS A 8 25.02 -5.28 9.92
C HIS A 8 25.32 -4.23 8.83
N TYR A 9 26.21 -4.54 7.87
CA TYR A 9 26.50 -3.62 6.76
C TYR A 9 25.31 -3.45 5.81
N VAL A 10 24.58 -4.53 5.50
CA VAL A 10 23.37 -4.46 4.65
C VAL A 10 22.26 -3.70 5.36
N GLY A 11 22.07 -3.93 6.67
CA GLY A 11 21.11 -3.18 7.47
C GLY A 11 21.42 -1.68 7.52
N LEU A 12 22.69 -1.32 7.71
CA LEU A 12 23.13 0.08 7.74
C LEU A 12 22.96 0.77 6.37
N LEU A 13 23.24 0.05 5.27
CA LEU A 13 23.03 0.55 3.91
C LEU A 13 21.54 0.76 3.60
N ALA A 14 20.67 -0.16 4.02
CA ALA A 14 19.23 -0.04 3.83
C ALA A 14 18.63 1.14 4.61
N VAL A 15 19.07 1.36 5.86
CA VAL A 15 18.65 2.53 6.67
C VAL A 15 19.13 3.83 6.02
N GLY A 16 20.36 3.87 5.49
CA GLY A 16 20.87 5.02 4.75
C GLY A 16 20.06 5.33 3.48
N ALA A 17 19.64 4.31 2.74
CA ALA A 17 18.83 4.47 1.53
C ALA A 17 17.42 5.02 1.84
N VAL A 18 16.81 4.60 2.95
CA VAL A 18 15.51 5.15 3.41
C VAL A 18 15.66 6.60 3.87
N MET A 19 16.77 6.97 4.52
CA MET A 19 17.03 8.35 4.93
C MET A 19 17.36 9.29 3.76
N MET A 20 17.83 8.74 2.63
CA MET A 20 18.07 9.46 1.36
C MET A 20 16.84 9.49 0.46
N ALA A 21 15.74 8.83 0.82
CA ALA A 21 14.46 8.94 0.12
C ALA A 21 13.85 10.31 0.42
N THR A 22 14.25 11.32 -0.35
CA THR A 22 13.53 12.60 -0.42
C THR A 22 12.13 12.35 -0.96
N PRO A 23 11.10 13.07 -0.46
CA PRO A 23 9.78 13.01 -1.08
C PRO A 23 9.95 13.39 -2.55
N ALA A 24 9.44 12.53 -3.44
CA ALA A 24 9.36 12.83 -4.86
C ALA A 24 8.44 14.04 -5.02
N LEU A 25 9.05 15.23 -5.04
CA LEU A 25 8.39 16.46 -5.40
C LEU A 25 8.09 16.33 -6.89
N ALA A 26 6.85 15.96 -7.22
CA ALA A 26 6.33 16.06 -8.58
C ALA A 26 6.52 17.52 -9.01
N SER A 27 7.55 17.77 -9.81
CA SER A 27 7.95 19.10 -10.20
C SER A 27 6.82 19.74 -10.99
N SER A 28 6.25 20.78 -10.38
CA SER A 28 5.41 21.81 -10.99
C SER A 28 5.92 22.20 -12.37
N GLY A 29 5.28 21.67 -13.41
CA GLY A 29 5.68 21.85 -14.80
C GLY A 29 4.48 22.05 -15.71
N GLY A 30 3.62 23.03 -15.38
CA GLY A 30 2.51 23.46 -16.21
C GLY A 30 1.16 23.31 -15.52
N SER A 31 0.80 24.29 -14.68
CA SER A 31 -0.51 24.37 -14.04
C SER A 31 -1.60 24.43 -15.10
N LEU A 32 -2.36 23.35 -15.25
CA LEU A 32 -3.58 23.41 -16.06
C LEU A 32 -4.57 24.34 -15.34
N PRO A 33 -5.34 25.19 -16.05
CA PRO A 33 -6.18 26.22 -15.41
C PRO A 33 -7.23 25.66 -14.44
N TRP A 34 -7.49 24.36 -14.49
CA TRP A 34 -8.39 23.62 -13.60
C TRP A 34 -7.70 23.02 -12.37
N GLU A 35 -6.36 22.98 -12.31
CA GLU A 35 -5.64 22.46 -11.13
C GLU A 35 -5.83 23.36 -9.92
N GLY A 36 -5.83 24.68 -10.08
CA GLY A 36 -6.05 25.62 -8.97
C GLY A 36 -7.39 25.36 -8.26
N PRO A 37 -8.52 25.32 -8.99
CA PRO A 37 -9.81 24.97 -8.40
C PRO A 37 -9.86 23.57 -7.76
N LEU A 38 -9.27 22.54 -8.37
CA LEU A 38 -9.24 21.20 -7.79
C LEU A 38 -8.38 21.12 -6.52
N GLN A 39 -7.25 21.83 -6.50
CA GLN A 39 -6.36 21.92 -5.35
C GLN A 39 -7.02 22.68 -4.20
N GLN A 40 -7.79 23.73 -4.50
CA GLN A 40 -8.56 24.45 -3.50
C GLN A 40 -9.69 23.61 -2.88
N ILE A 41 -10.32 22.73 -3.68
CA ILE A 41 -11.28 21.75 -3.14
C ILE A 41 -10.57 20.74 -2.24
N GLN A 42 -9.42 20.22 -2.66
CA GLN A 42 -8.64 19.29 -1.84
C GLN A 42 -8.23 19.94 -0.51
N GLU A 43 -7.70 21.16 -0.55
CA GLU A 43 -7.39 21.97 0.63
C GLU A 43 -8.63 22.25 1.49
N SER A 44 -9.82 22.40 0.90
CA SER A 44 -11.06 22.62 1.66
C SER A 44 -11.52 21.36 2.41
N ILE A 45 -11.26 20.17 1.86
CA ILE A 45 -11.64 18.87 2.44
C ILE A 45 -10.65 18.43 3.53
N THR A 46 -9.37 18.78 3.40
CA THR A 46 -8.33 18.42 4.38
C THR A 46 -7.92 19.59 5.27
N GLY A 47 -8.44 20.78 5.04
CA GLY A 47 -8.04 22.00 5.73
C GLY A 47 -8.75 22.25 7.07
N PRO A 48 -8.47 23.40 7.71
CA PRO A 48 -9.01 23.74 9.03
C PRO A 48 -10.55 23.77 9.09
N VAL A 49 -11.20 24.10 7.97
CA VAL A 49 -12.67 24.16 7.88
C VAL A 49 -13.29 22.77 8.00
N ALA A 50 -12.76 21.76 7.31
CA ALA A 50 -13.21 20.38 7.46
C ALA A 50 -13.02 19.86 8.88
N GLY A 51 -11.88 20.21 9.51
CA GLY A 51 -11.63 19.90 10.91
C GLY A 51 -12.67 20.51 11.87
N ALA A 52 -13.04 21.78 11.65
CA ALA A 52 -14.07 22.43 12.45
C ALA A 52 -15.46 21.80 12.28
N ILE A 53 -15.84 21.43 11.04
CA ILE A 53 -17.10 20.72 10.76
C ILE A 53 -17.10 19.34 11.43
N ALA A 54 -16.00 18.59 11.34
CA ALA A 54 -15.88 17.29 11.99
C ALA A 54 -16.04 17.41 13.51
N LEU A 55 -15.38 18.39 14.13
CA LEU A 55 -15.50 18.65 15.57
C LEU A 55 -16.92 19.03 15.97
N ALA A 56 -17.59 19.89 15.19
CA ALA A 56 -18.99 20.24 15.42
C ALA A 56 -19.92 19.01 15.31
N ALA A 57 -19.73 18.17 14.29
CA ALA A 57 -20.53 16.96 14.10
C ALA A 57 -20.37 15.97 15.27
N VAL A 58 -19.13 15.76 15.75
CA VAL A 58 -18.85 14.92 16.91
C VAL A 58 -19.49 15.49 18.18
N ALA A 59 -19.41 16.81 18.40
CA ALA A 59 -20.04 17.46 19.54
C ALA A 59 -21.56 17.33 19.53
N ILE A 60 -22.20 17.51 18.37
CA ILE A 60 -23.64 17.33 18.21
C ILE A 60 -24.00 15.85 18.45
N ALA A 61 -23.28 14.91 17.85
CA ALA A 61 -23.52 13.48 18.02
C ALA A 61 -23.38 13.05 19.49
N GLY A 62 -22.31 13.48 20.17
CA GLY A 62 -22.11 13.23 21.60
C GLY A 62 -23.16 13.91 22.48
N GLY A 63 -23.56 15.14 22.14
CA GLY A 63 -24.64 15.86 22.82
C GLY A 63 -25.97 15.14 22.71
N MET A 64 -26.37 14.73 21.50
CA MET A 64 -27.59 13.93 21.29
C MET A 64 -27.56 12.63 22.11
N LEU A 65 -26.38 12.04 22.30
CA LEU A 65 -26.19 10.80 23.05
C LEU A 65 -26.38 10.96 24.56
N ILE A 66 -25.84 12.03 25.14
CA ILE A 66 -25.90 12.29 26.58
C ILE A 66 -27.30 12.78 27.01
N PHE A 67 -27.94 13.63 26.18
CA PHE A 67 -29.24 14.21 26.49
C PHE A 67 -30.44 13.31 26.13
N GLY A 68 -30.19 12.08 25.67
CA GLY A 68 -31.26 11.08 25.53
C GLY A 68 -32.03 11.12 24.21
N GLY A 69 -31.37 11.44 23.10
CA GLY A 69 -31.82 10.94 21.79
C GLY A 69 -31.77 9.41 21.78
N GLU A 70 -32.53 8.75 20.89
CA GLU A 70 -32.70 7.29 20.79
C GLU A 70 -31.36 6.50 20.89
N LEU A 71 -30.87 6.28 22.12
CA LEU A 71 -29.52 5.79 22.40
C LEU A 71 -29.33 4.38 21.84
N ASN A 72 -30.39 3.59 21.94
CA ASN A 72 -30.48 2.27 21.37
C ASN A 72 -30.34 2.29 19.83
N ASP A 73 -30.93 3.26 19.14
CA ASP A 73 -30.83 3.40 17.68
C ASP A 73 -29.46 3.93 17.25
N PHE A 74 -28.88 4.89 17.99
CA PHE A 74 -27.52 5.33 17.75
C PHE A 74 -26.51 4.21 17.96
N ALA A 75 -26.58 3.50 19.09
CA ALA A 75 -25.68 2.38 19.40
C ALA A 75 -25.78 1.29 18.32
N ARG A 76 -27.01 0.98 17.87
CA ARG A 76 -27.25 0.02 16.78
C ARG A 76 -26.61 0.47 15.47
N ARG A 77 -26.73 1.75 15.10
CA ARG A 77 -26.07 2.30 13.90
C ARG A 77 -24.54 2.28 14.03
N LEU A 78 -24.01 2.62 15.20
CA LEU A 78 -22.57 2.64 15.45
C LEU A 78 -21.97 1.22 15.34
N VAL A 79 -22.66 0.22 15.87
CA VAL A 79 -22.25 -1.19 15.74
C VAL A 79 -22.16 -1.59 14.27
N TYR A 80 -23.12 -1.22 13.41
CA TYR A 80 -23.04 -1.53 11.98
C TYR A 80 -21.84 -0.86 11.29
N VAL A 81 -21.59 0.42 11.57
CA VAL A 81 -20.45 1.15 10.99
C VAL A 81 -19.12 0.52 11.41
N VAL A 82 -18.96 0.23 12.71
CA VAL A 82 -17.75 -0.40 13.25
C VAL A 82 -17.57 -1.82 12.70
N LEU A 83 -18.65 -2.60 12.59
CA LEU A 83 -18.61 -3.95 12.04
C LEU A 83 -18.13 -3.93 10.57
N VAL A 84 -18.70 -3.05 9.74
CA VAL A 84 -18.30 -2.91 8.34
C VAL A 84 -16.84 -2.44 8.24
N ALA A 85 -16.45 -1.41 8.98
CA ALA A 85 -15.07 -0.92 8.98
C ALA A 85 -14.09 -2.01 9.44
N GLY A 86 -14.41 -2.75 10.50
CA GLY A 86 -13.60 -3.85 11.00
C GLY A 86 -13.44 -4.98 9.99
N ILE A 87 -14.52 -5.35 9.28
CA ILE A 87 -14.45 -6.35 8.20
C ILE A 87 -13.54 -5.85 7.07
N LEU A 88 -13.67 -4.59 6.64
CA LEU A 88 -12.83 -4.04 5.57
C LEU A 88 -11.35 -3.98 5.97
N LEU A 89 -11.04 -3.56 7.20
CA LEU A 89 -9.68 -3.55 7.72
C LEU A 89 -9.12 -4.97 7.89
N GLY A 90 -9.94 -5.94 8.29
CA GLY A 90 -9.54 -7.33 8.44
C GLY A 90 -9.41 -8.09 7.12
N ALA A 91 -10.19 -7.71 6.10
CA ALA A 91 -10.20 -8.38 4.80
C ALA A 91 -8.84 -8.34 4.10
N THR A 92 -8.09 -7.25 4.22
CA THR A 92 -6.74 -7.13 3.64
C THR A 92 -5.79 -8.17 4.23
N ASN A 93 -5.89 -8.45 5.53
CA ASN A 93 -5.10 -9.48 6.20
C ASN A 93 -5.46 -10.88 5.67
N ILE A 94 -6.75 -11.17 5.48
CA ILE A 94 -7.20 -12.46 4.94
C ILE A 94 -6.71 -12.67 3.50
N VAL A 95 -6.81 -11.64 2.65
CA VAL A 95 -6.31 -11.69 1.26
C VAL A 95 -4.80 -11.91 1.23
N GLY A 96 -4.05 -11.30 2.15
CA GLY A 96 -2.60 -11.50 2.26
C GLY A 96 -2.19 -12.96 2.54
N LEU A 97 -2.99 -13.71 3.31
CA LEU A 97 -2.72 -15.12 3.62
C LEU A 97 -2.79 -16.02 2.37
N PHE A 98 -3.69 -15.70 1.44
CA PHE A 98 -3.88 -16.47 0.21
C PHE A 98 -3.09 -15.91 -0.98
N GLY A 99 -2.71 -14.62 -0.95
CA GLY A 99 -1.90 -13.98 -1.99
C GLY A 99 -0.42 -14.36 -1.96
N ALA A 100 0.14 -14.64 -0.77
CA ALA A 100 1.56 -15.00 -0.61
C ALA A 100 1.86 -16.51 -0.83
N THR A 101 0.82 -17.36 -0.88
CA THR A 101 0.94 -18.81 -1.08
C THR A 101 0.67 -19.25 -2.52
N GLY A 102 0.55 -18.29 -3.45
CA GLY A 102 0.55 -18.57 -4.89
C GLY A 102 1.90 -19.13 -5.33
N ALA A 103 1.91 -20.40 -5.75
CA ALA A 103 3.09 -21.17 -6.12
C ALA A 103 4.11 -20.40 -7.00
N SER A 104 5.38 -20.42 -6.61
CA SER A 104 6.47 -20.13 -7.55
C SER A 104 6.55 -21.29 -8.54
N ILE A 105 5.98 -21.09 -9.73
CA ILE A 105 6.21 -22.00 -10.84
C ILE A 105 7.71 -21.95 -11.15
N GLY A 106 8.39 -23.07 -10.93
CA GLY A 106 9.81 -23.21 -11.25
C GLY A 106 10.05 -22.82 -12.70
N VAL A 107 10.99 -21.90 -12.91
CA VAL A 107 11.52 -21.60 -14.24
C VAL A 107 12.16 -22.90 -14.74
N TYR A 108 11.58 -23.50 -15.77
CA TYR A 108 12.28 -24.56 -16.49
C TYR A 108 13.50 -23.89 -17.14
N ASP A 109 14.70 -24.24 -16.70
CA ASP A 109 15.92 -23.86 -17.40
C ASP A 109 15.94 -24.68 -18.70
N GLU A 110 15.45 -24.06 -19.77
CA GLU A 110 15.52 -24.53 -21.16
C GLU A 110 16.97 -24.47 -21.65
N ARG A 111 17.89 -25.15 -20.94
CA ARG A 111 19.31 -25.28 -21.30
C ARG A 111 19.81 -26.72 -21.32
N ALA A 112 18.99 -27.69 -20.93
CA ALA A 112 19.39 -29.09 -20.94
C ALA A 112 19.32 -29.76 -22.33
N THR A 113 18.70 -29.15 -23.34
CA THR A 113 18.44 -29.78 -24.65
C THR A 113 19.23 -29.22 -25.84
N SER A 114 20.08 -28.21 -25.65
CA SER A 114 20.86 -27.62 -26.76
C SER A 114 22.27 -28.20 -26.95
N THR A 115 22.72 -29.11 -26.09
CA THR A 115 24.09 -29.69 -26.18
C THR A 115 24.15 -30.99 -26.98
N ASP A 116 23.01 -31.62 -27.30
CA ASP A 116 23.00 -32.95 -27.95
C ASP A 116 22.72 -32.92 -29.47
N GLN A 117 22.77 -31.74 -30.11
CA GLN A 117 22.51 -31.59 -31.55
C GLN A 117 23.71 -31.10 -32.38
N ILE A 118 24.92 -31.13 -31.82
CA ILE A 118 26.16 -30.78 -32.57
C ILE A 118 27.07 -32.01 -32.72
N GLY A 119 26.46 -33.14 -33.03
CA GLY A 119 27.12 -34.42 -33.23
C GLY A 119 26.79 -35.05 -34.56
N GLU A 120 26.74 -34.30 -35.67
CA GLU A 120 26.50 -34.91 -36.98
C GLU A 120 27.14 -34.12 -38.14
N GLY A 121 28.21 -34.68 -38.70
CA GLY A 121 28.50 -34.64 -40.13
C GLY A 121 29.44 -33.54 -40.67
N GLU A 122 30.70 -33.90 -40.90
CA GLU A 122 31.55 -33.56 -42.08
C GLU A 122 33.00 -33.92 -41.69
N GLY A 123 33.82 -34.67 -42.41
CA GLY A 123 33.93 -34.91 -43.83
C GLY A 123 35.43 -35.07 -44.07
N ALA A 124 35.88 -36.31 -44.14
CA ALA A 124 37.29 -36.68 -44.24
C ALA A 124 37.93 -36.14 -45.54
N HIS A 125 38.84 -35.18 -45.41
CA HIS A 125 39.84 -34.85 -46.41
C HIS A 125 41.19 -34.65 -45.74
N GLY A 126 42.03 -35.68 -45.83
CA GLY A 126 43.43 -35.73 -45.47
C GLY A 126 44.08 -36.89 -46.21
#